data_AF-A0AAU9V810-F1
#
_entry.id   AF-A0AAU9V810-F1
#
_cell.length_a   1.000
_cell.length_b   1.000
_cell.length_c   1.000
_cell.angle_alpha   90.00
_cell.angle_beta   90.00
_cell.angle_gamma   90.00
#
_symmetry.space_group_name_H-M   'P 1'
#
loop_
_entity.id
_entity.type
_entity.pdbx_description
1 polymer ?
#
loop_
_entity_poly.entity_id
_entity_poly.type
_entity_poly.pdbx_seq_one_letter_code
_entity_poly.pdbx_strand_id
1 'polypeptide(L)' 'MEDICKNLNWTGRGINVNGEYFSHLRFPDDIVILVETLEKLGWMLSDLIKSFRLVALARNLEKTKVMFNKQIL' A
#
# COMPACT_ATOMS: atom_id res chain seq x y z
N MET A 1 15.44 -4.46 -1.57
CA MET A 1 14.03 -4.00 -1.42
C MET A 1 13.67 -2.93 -2.45
N GLU A 2 14.61 -2.11 -2.94
CA GLU A 2 14.32 -1.05 -3.93
C GLU A 2 13.62 -1.52 -5.20
N ASP A 3 13.84 -2.76 -5.66
CA ASP A 3 13.23 -3.26 -6.90
C ASP A 3 11.82 -3.84 -6.74
N ILE A 4 11.36 -4.09 -5.52
CA ILE A 4 10.05 -4.75 -5.29
C ILE A 4 8.91 -3.76 -5.56
N CYS A 5 9.06 -2.52 -5.10
CA CYS A 5 8.05 -1.47 -5.34
C CYS A 5 8.01 -1.02 -6.80
N LYS A 6 9.12 -1.13 -7.56
CA LYS A 6 9.17 -0.75 -8.99
C LYS A 6 8.25 -1.61 -9.87
N ASN A 7 7.93 -2.83 -9.43
CA ASN A 7 7.09 -3.76 -10.18
C ASN A 7 5.59 -3.67 -9.81
N LEU A 8 5.21 -2.79 -8.87
CA LEU A 8 3.81 -2.60 -8.48
C LEU A 8 3.14 -1.61 -9.42
N ASN A 9 2.32 -2.12 -10.36
CA ASN A 9 1.50 -1.26 -11.20
C ASN A 9 0.20 -0.88 -10.50
N TRP A 10 0.22 0.26 -9.82
CA TRP A 10 -0.95 0.85 -9.16
C TRP A 10 -1.49 2.09 -9.87
N THR A 11 -1.25 2.20 -11.19
CA THR A 11 -1.80 3.29 -12.00
C THR A 11 -3.31 3.37 -11.84
N GLY A 12 -3.84 4.56 -11.51
CA GLY A 12 -5.26 4.78 -11.26
C GLY A 12 -5.79 4.22 -9.93
N ARG A 13 -4.90 3.75 -9.04
CA ARG A 13 -5.25 3.27 -7.69
C ARG A 13 -4.63 4.18 -6.64
N GLY A 14 -5.32 4.34 -5.53
CA GLY A 14 -4.90 5.18 -4.42
C GLY A 14 -5.92 6.27 -4.14
N ILE A 15 -5.47 7.37 -3.55
CA ILE A 15 -6.29 8.56 -3.30
C ILE A 15 -6.17 9.49 -4.51
N ASN A 16 -7.29 9.87 -5.10
CA ASN A 16 -7.31 10.90 -6.13
C ASN A 16 -7.19 12.29 -5.49
N VAL A 17 -6.15 13.03 -5.85
CA VAL A 17 -5.95 14.42 -5.50
C VAL A 17 -5.82 15.21 -6.80
N ASN A 18 -6.82 16.03 -7.11
CA ASN A 18 -6.85 16.88 -8.30
C ASN A 18 -6.61 16.14 -9.62
N GLY A 19 -7.11 14.91 -9.75
CA GLY A 19 -6.96 14.09 -10.97
C GLY A 19 -5.72 13.20 -10.98
N GLU A 20 -4.82 13.35 -10.00
CA GLU A 20 -3.64 12.49 -9.85
C GLU A 20 -3.85 11.46 -8.73
N TYR A 21 -3.39 10.23 -8.94
CA TYR A 21 -3.56 9.14 -7.97
C TYR A 21 -2.30 8.92 -7.13
N PHE A 22 -2.42 9.12 -5.82
CA PHE A 22 -1.37 8.86 -4.85
C PHE A 22 -1.59 7.49 -4.21
N SER A 23 -0.76 6.50 -4.59
CA SER A 23 -0.94 5.11 -4.16
C SER A 23 -0.12 4.73 -2.94
N HIS A 24 1.10 5.27 -2.78
CA HIS A 24 1.99 4.89 -1.67
C HIS A 24 3.06 5.92 -1.32
N LEU A 25 3.58 5.82 -0.09
CA LEU A 25 4.79 6.50 0.38
C LEU A 25 5.80 5.45 0.81
N ARG A 26 7.08 5.70 0.53
CA ARG A 26 8.18 4.81 0.88
C ARG A 26 9.16 5.51 1.83
N PHE A 27 9.42 4.85 2.95
CA PHE A 27 10.50 5.12 3.88
C PHE A 27 11.60 4.04 3.71
N PRO A 28 12.78 4.17 4.32
CA PRO A 28 13.85 3.19 4.18
C PRO A 28 13.42 1.75 4.50
N ASP A 29 12.63 1.59 5.57
CA ASP A 29 12.17 0.29 6.07
C ASP A 29 10.64 0.09 6.00
N ASP A 30 9.87 1.16 5.77
CA ASP A 30 8.41 1.13 5.82
C ASP A 30 7.77 1.57 4.49
N ILE A 31 6.58 1.02 4.21
CA ILE A 31 5.72 1.47 3.12
C ILE A 31 4.34 1.80 3.66
N VAL A 32 3.81 2.95 3.25
CA VAL A 32 2.43 3.36 3.55
C VAL A 32 1.62 3.24 2.28
N ILE A 33 0.54 2.45 2.30
CA ILE A 33 -0.40 2.35 1.19
C ILE A 33 -1.55 3.32 1.44
N LEU A 34 -1.85 4.16 0.47
CA LEU A 34 -2.95 5.12 0.51
C LEU A 34 -4.11 4.56 -0.32
N VAL A 35 -5.31 4.51 0.27
CA VAL A 35 -6.51 3.97 -0.38
C VAL A 35 -7.76 4.75 0.03
N GLU A 36 -8.74 4.76 -0.87
CA GLU A 36 -10.06 5.36 -0.59
C GLU A 36 -11.00 4.38 0.13
N THR A 37 -10.84 3.08 -0.08
CA THR A 37 -11.74 2.05 0.48
C THR A 37 -10.96 0.84 0.98
N LEU A 38 -11.52 0.15 1.98
CA LEU A 38 -10.96 -1.10 2.51
C LEU A 38 -10.89 -2.22 1.46
N GLU A 39 -11.84 -2.24 0.52
CA GLU A 39 -11.80 -3.19 -0.58
C GLU A 39 -10.54 -2.98 -1.43
N LYS A 40 -10.29 -1.74 -1.88
CA LYS A 40 -9.08 -1.37 -2.63
C LYS A 40 -7.80 -1.68 -1.84
N LEU A 41 -7.81 -1.50 -0.51
CA LEU A 41 -6.70 -1.89 0.36
C LEU A 41 -6.41 -3.39 0.27
N GLY A 42 -7.42 -4.25 0.32
CA GLY A 42 -7.22 -5.70 0.21
C GLY A 42 -6.54 -6.12 -1.09
N TRP A 43 -6.94 -5.51 -2.21
CA TRP A 43 -6.32 -5.76 -3.52
C TRP A 43 -4.87 -5.28 -3.57
N MET A 44 -4.60 -4.04 -3.15
CA MET A 44 -3.24 -3.47 -3.16
C MET A 44 -2.31 -4.17 -2.18
N LEU A 45 -2.81 -4.54 -0.99
CA LEU A 45 -2.05 -5.32 -0.03
C LEU A 45 -1.72 -6.71 -0.59
N SER A 46 -2.64 -7.35 -1.31
CA SER A 46 -2.38 -8.64 -1.97
C SER A 46 -1.31 -8.54 -3.05
N ASP A 47 -1.33 -7.48 -3.87
CA ASP A 47 -0.31 -7.21 -4.88
C ASP A 47 1.06 -6.97 -4.21
N LEU A 48 1.08 -6.21 -3.12
CA LEU A 48 2.27 -5.97 -2.31
C LEU A 48 2.81 -7.30 -1.76
N ILE A 49 1.96 -8.14 -1.16
CA ILE A 49 2.35 -9.45 -0.62
C ILE A 49 2.96 -10.36 -1.68
N LYS A 50 2.39 -10.38 -2.89
CA LYS A 50 2.93 -11.17 -4.02
C LYS A 50 4.29 -10.66 -4.49
N SER A 51 4.50 -9.34 -4.46
CA SER A 51 5.76 -8.73 -4.88
C SER A 51 6.92 -8.99 -3.91
N PHE A 52 6.61 -9.14 -2.61
CA PHE A 52 7.57 -9.55 -1.59
C PHE A 52 7.75 -11.08 -1.58
N ARG A 53 8.95 -11.56 -1.26
CA ARG A 53 9.12 -12.96 -0.85
C ARG A 53 8.35 -13.14 0.46
N LEU A 54 7.26 -13.94 0.43
CA LEU A 54 6.32 -14.21 1.54
C LEU A 54 6.95 -14.22 2.94
N VAL A 55 8.15 -14.79 3.08
CA VAL A 55 8.91 -14.92 4.33
C VAL A 55 9.32 -13.57 4.94
N ALA A 56 9.74 -12.59 4.13
CA ALA A 56 10.19 -11.29 4.64
C ALA A 56 9.02 -10.41 5.09
N LEU A 57 7.87 -10.54 4.40
CA LEU A 57 6.68 -9.74 4.70
C LEU A 57 5.86 -10.32 5.86
N ALA A 58 5.78 -11.64 6.00
CA ALA A 58 5.06 -12.29 7.10
C ALA A 58 5.55 -11.79 8.48
N ARG A 59 6.86 -11.59 8.64
CA ARG A 59 7.45 -11.03 9.87
C ARG A 59 7.13 -9.55 10.11
N ASN A 60 6.80 -8.81 9.04
CA ASN A 60 6.47 -7.38 9.10
C ASN A 60 4.95 -7.12 9.19
N LEU A 61 4.10 -8.07 8.80
CA LEU A 61 2.64 -7.95 8.89
C LEU A 61 2.15 -7.76 10.33
N GLU A 62 2.82 -8.35 11.32
CA GLU A 62 2.50 -8.13 12.74
C GLU A 62 2.66 -6.66 13.16
N LYS A 63 3.50 -5.89 12.45
CA LYS A 63 3.72 -4.46 12.70
C LYS A 63 2.85 -3.57 11.82
N THR A 64 2.24 -4.11 10.77
CA THR A 64 1.38 -3.35 9.84
C THR A 64 0.12 -2.90 10.58
N LYS A 65 -0.17 -1.60 10.52
CA LYS A 65 -1.38 -1.02 11.09
C LYS A 65 -2.25 -0.41 9.98
N VAL A 66 -3.53 -0.73 10.00
CA VAL A 66 -4.53 -0.01 9.20
C VAL A 66 -4.98 1.22 9.99
N MET A 67 -4.87 2.38 9.38
CA MET A 67 -5.27 3.66 9.96
C MET A 67 -6.36 4.28 9.09
N PHE A 68 -7.36 4.88 9.73
CA PHE A 68 -8.44 5.58 9.05
C PHE A 68 -8.35 7.06 9.40
N ASN A 69 -8.52 7.93 8.41
CA ASN A 69 -8.75 9.34 8.69
C ASN A 69 -10.17 9.49 9.24
N LYS A 70 -10.32 10.15 10.39
CA LYS A 70 -11.60 10.30 11.11
C LYS A 70 -12.62 11.19 10.40
N GLN A 71 -12.27 11.77 9.26
CA GLN A 71 -13.21 12.46 8.36
C GLN A 71 -13.94 11.44 7.48
N ILE A 72 -14.57 10.45 8.12
CA ILE A 72 -15.67 9.72 7.52
C ILE A 72 -16.90 10.44 8.07
N LEU A 73 -17.71 11.00 7.16
CA LEU A 73 -18.96 11.72 7.41
C LEU A 73 -19.78 11.15 8.58
#